data_AF-A0AAD9ITV2-F1
#
_entry.id   AF-A0AAD9ITV2-F1
#
_cell.length_a   1.000
_cell.length_b   1.000
_cell.length_c   1.000
_cell.angle_alpha   90.00
_cell.angle_beta   90.00
_cell.angle_gamma   90.00
#
_symmetry.space_group_name_H-M   'P 1'
#
loop_
_entity.id
_entity.type
_entity.pdbx_description
1 polymer ?
#
loop_
_entity_poly.entity_id
_entity_poly.type
_entity_poly.pdbx_seq_one_letter_code
_entity_poly.pdbx_strand_id
1 'polypeptide(L)'
;MVEIYVETAQEYVLEENPELLPELCRLQTDDITLPKALVHDATRAKTKPIVWWKCIVPSESVSHELSSLALKLLSLPASATSMERIFSNFGLK
;
A
#
# COMPACT_ATOMS: atom_id res chain seq x y z
N MET A 1 -9.29 -16.34 -13.28
CA MET A 1 -10.13 -16.13 -12.09
C MET A 1 -9.32 -15.28 -11.12
N VAL A 2 -9.44 -13.96 -11.21
CA VAL A 2 -8.62 -12.98 -10.47
C VAL A 2 -9.59 -12.01 -9.80
N GLU A 3 -10.32 -12.48 -8.79
CA GLU A 3 -11.31 -11.69 -8.04
C GLU A 3 -11.38 -12.17 -6.57
N ILE A 4 -10.24 -12.29 -5.86
CA ILE A 4 -10.24 -12.70 -4.43
C ILE A 4 -9.54 -11.68 -3.50
N TYR A 5 -8.89 -10.63 -4.03
CA TYR A 5 -8.07 -9.73 -3.18
C TYR A 5 -8.69 -8.36 -2.88
N VAL A 6 -9.79 -7.97 -3.53
CA VAL A 6 -10.39 -6.64 -3.32
C VAL A 6 -11.24 -6.61 -2.05
N GLU A 7 -11.89 -7.73 -1.70
CA GLU A 7 -12.80 -7.82 -0.54
C GLU A 7 -12.06 -7.60 0.80
N THR A 8 -10.83 -8.10 0.97
CA THR A 8 -10.12 -8.01 2.28
C THR A 8 -9.48 -6.66 2.58
N ALA A 9 -8.96 -5.94 1.58
CA ALA A 9 -8.25 -4.68 1.83
C ALA A 9 -9.22 -3.52 2.11
N GLN A 10 -10.36 -3.50 1.40
CA GLN A 10 -11.40 -2.50 1.65
C GLN A 10 -12.10 -2.76 2.98
N GLU A 11 -12.42 -4.01 3.32
CA GLU A 11 -12.95 -4.39 4.64
C GLU A 11 -11.99 -3.99 5.77
N TYR A 12 -10.69 -4.29 5.64
CA TYR A 12 -9.70 -3.90 6.63
C TYR A 12 -9.64 -2.38 6.85
N VAL A 13 -9.73 -1.59 5.77
CA VAL A 13 -9.78 -0.12 5.90
C VAL A 13 -11.10 0.32 6.54
N LEU A 14 -12.23 -0.27 6.16
CA LEU A 14 -13.53 0.08 6.74
C LEU A 14 -13.60 -0.20 8.25
N GLU A 15 -12.96 -1.28 8.70
CA GLU A 15 -12.91 -1.64 10.12
C GLU A 15 -11.93 -0.78 10.92
N GLU A 16 -10.72 -0.57 10.40
CA GLU A 16 -9.62 0.01 11.19
C GLU A 16 -9.37 1.50 10.92
N ASN A 17 -9.69 1.99 9.71
CA ASN A 17 -9.40 3.36 9.26
C ASN A 17 -10.49 3.90 8.28
N PRO A 18 -11.79 3.91 8.67
CA PRO A 18 -12.89 4.26 7.76
C PRO A 18 -12.79 5.68 7.18
N GLU A 19 -12.11 6.58 7.87
CA GLU A 19 -11.83 7.95 7.42
C GLU A 19 -10.95 8.03 6.16
N LEU A 20 -10.20 6.98 5.85
CA LEU A 20 -9.35 6.91 4.65
C LEU A 20 -10.12 6.48 3.40
N LEU A 21 -11.35 5.98 3.55
CA LEU A 21 -12.16 5.47 2.44
C LEU A 21 -12.39 6.53 1.34
N PRO A 22 -12.76 7.80 1.63
CA PRO A 22 -12.96 8.80 0.59
C PRO A 22 -11.68 9.07 -0.20
N GLU A 23 -10.53 9.09 0.46
CA GLU A 23 -9.23 9.34 -0.19
C GLU A 23 -8.79 8.15 -1.05
N LEU A 24 -9.03 6.92 -0.59
CA LEU A 24 -8.83 5.71 -1.40
C LEU A 24 -9.71 5.69 -2.64
N CYS A 25 -10.99 6.06 -2.52
CA CYS A 25 -11.87 6.21 -3.67
C CYS A 25 -11.33 7.26 -4.66
N ARG A 26 -10.85 8.41 -4.16
CA ARG A 26 -10.24 9.45 -5.01
C ARG A 26 -8.98 8.98 -5.73
N LEU A 27 -8.13 8.16 -5.09
CA LEU A 27 -6.98 7.52 -5.74
C LEU A 27 -7.40 6.58 -6.88
N GLN A 28 -8.52 5.86 -6.71
CA GLN A 28 -9.02 4.92 -7.71
C GLN A 28 -9.68 5.61 -8.91
N THR A 29 -10.25 6.79 -8.72
CA THR A 29 -10.91 7.57 -9.77
C THR A 29 -9.98 8.54 -10.49
N ASP A 30 -8.66 8.45 -10.27
CA ASP A 30 -7.63 9.37 -10.79
C ASP A 30 -7.91 10.86 -10.46
N ASP A 31 -8.67 11.14 -9.38
CA ASP A 31 -9.04 12.50 -8.93
C ASP A 31 -7.96 13.12 -8.01
N ILE A 32 -6.75 12.57 -8.06
CA ILE A 32 -5.60 13.04 -7.30
C ILE A 32 -4.50 13.46 -8.28
N THR A 33 -3.97 14.66 -8.05
CA THR A 33 -2.85 15.18 -8.83
C THR A 33 -1.55 14.55 -8.32
N LEU A 34 -1.22 13.37 -8.85
CA LEU A 34 0.04 12.70 -8.56
C LEU A 34 1.20 13.32 -9.37
N PRO A 35 2.45 13.24 -8.88
CA PRO A 35 3.63 13.61 -9.67
C PRO A 35 3.66 12.87 -11.01
N LYS A 36 3.81 13.61 -12.12
CA LYS A 36 3.77 13.07 -13.49
C LYS A 36 4.75 11.90 -13.71
N ALA A 37 5.90 11.93 -13.05
CA ALA A 37 6.90 10.87 -13.12
C ALA A 37 6.39 9.53 -12.54
N LEU A 38 5.49 9.58 -11.54
CA LEU A 38 4.96 8.41 -10.85
C LEU A 38 3.80 7.74 -11.57
N VAL A 39 3.10 8.47 -12.44
CA VAL A 39 2.00 7.96 -13.28
C VAL A 39 2.46 7.50 -14.67
N HIS A 40 3.72 7.77 -15.03
CA HIS A 40 4.27 7.34 -16.32
C HIS A 40 4.39 5.81 -16.39
N ASP A 41 3.94 5.19 -17.48
CA ASP A 41 3.87 3.73 -17.65
C ASP A 41 5.19 3.02 -17.37
N ALA A 42 6.31 3.60 -17.83
CA ALA A 42 7.64 3.07 -17.58
C ALA A 42 7.98 2.99 -16.07
N THR A 43 7.52 3.96 -15.28
CA THR A 43 7.68 3.98 -13.82
C THR A 43 6.75 2.97 -13.18
N ARG A 44 5.48 2.90 -13.61
CA ARG A 44 4.50 1.92 -13.11
C ARG A 44 4.94 0.47 -13.34
N ALA A 45 5.56 0.19 -14.48
CA ALA A 45 6.01 -1.16 -14.83
C ALA A 45 7.29 -1.62 -14.11
N LYS A 46 8.14 -0.69 -13.66
CA LYS A 46 9.49 -1.00 -13.14
C LYS A 46 9.67 -0.69 -11.65
N THR A 47 8.79 0.12 -11.07
CA THR A 47 8.93 0.55 -9.67
C THR A 47 8.25 -0.44 -8.74
N LYS A 48 8.98 -0.89 -7.72
CA LYS A 48 8.38 -1.71 -6.65
C LYS A 48 7.33 -0.88 -5.90
N PRO A 49 6.18 -1.45 -5.52
CA PRO A 49 5.11 -0.71 -4.83
C PRO A 49 5.60 0.09 -3.61
N ILE A 50 6.47 -0.48 -2.77
CA ILE A 50 7.03 0.21 -1.60
C ILE A 50 7.92 1.41 -1.96
N VAL A 51 8.62 1.37 -3.10
CA VAL A 51 9.44 2.48 -3.59
C VAL A 51 8.53 3.59 -4.12
N TRP A 52 7.47 3.21 -4.84
CA TRP A 52 6.48 4.15 -5.35
C TRP A 52 5.80 4.93 -4.22
N TRP A 53 5.35 4.24 -3.16
CA TRP A 53 4.77 4.89 -1.98
C TRP A 53 5.75 5.82 -1.25
N LYS A 54 7.03 5.44 -1.15
CA LYS A 54 8.08 6.33 -0.60
C LYS A 54 8.29 7.61 -1.42
N CYS A 55 8.03 7.57 -2.72
CA CYS A 55 8.10 8.76 -3.58
C CYS A 55 6.83 9.64 -3.49
N ILE A 56 5.70 9.08 -3.07
CA ILE A 56 4.46 9.83 -2.84
C ILE A 56 4.48 10.61 -1.54
N VAL A 57 5.06 10.06 -0.46
CA VAL A 57 5.15 10.73 0.84
C VAL A 57 5.61 12.20 0.73
N PRO A 58 6.72 12.54 0.05
CA PRO A 58 7.17 13.94 -0.06
C PRO A 58 6.34 14.79 -1.03
N SER A 59 5.42 14.21 -1.78
CA SER A 59 4.58 14.94 -2.74
C SER A 59 3.31 15.54 -2.14
N GLU A 60 2.98 15.18 -0.89
CA GLU A 60 1.77 15.62 -0.17
C GLU A 60 0.47 15.41 -0.96
N SER A 61 0.49 14.53 -1.96
CA SER A 61 -0.67 14.25 -2.84
C SER A 61 -1.73 13.37 -2.17
N VAL A 62 -1.36 12.73 -1.06
CA VAL A 62 -2.22 11.91 -0.21
C VAL A 62 -1.87 12.18 1.26
N SER A 63 -2.79 11.85 2.16
CA SER A 63 -2.61 12.02 3.60
C SER A 63 -1.43 11.22 4.15
N HIS A 64 -0.91 11.70 5.28
CA HIS A 64 0.15 11.02 6.01
C HIS A 64 -0.35 9.66 6.54
N GLU A 65 -1.60 9.59 6.97
CA GLU A 65 -2.29 8.41 7.48
C GLU A 65 -2.35 7.33 6.41
N LEU A 66 -2.79 7.68 5.20
CA LEU A 66 -2.84 6.73 4.08
C LEU A 66 -1.45 6.27 3.64
N SER A 67 -0.49 7.19 3.59
CA SER A 67 0.91 6.86 3.29
C SER A 67 1.51 5.89 4.32
N SER A 68 1.27 6.15 5.61
CA SER A 68 1.73 5.32 6.71
C SER A 68 1.10 3.92 6.65
N LEU A 69 -0.22 3.85 6.41
CA LEU A 69 -0.94 2.60 6.27
C LEU A 69 -0.39 1.76 5.11
N ALA A 70 -0.23 2.36 3.93
CA ALA A 70 0.28 1.68 2.74
C ALA A 70 1.71 1.15 2.95
N LEU A 71 2.60 1.95 3.56
CA LEU A 71 3.97 1.52 3.86
C LEU A 71 4.00 0.40 4.90
N LYS A 72 3.13 0.47 5.93
CA LYS A 72 2.99 -0.58 6.94
C LYS A 72 2.56 -1.88 6.27
N LEU A 73 1.47 -1.87 5.50
CA LEU A 73 0.98 -3.05 4.79
C LEU A 73 2.03 -3.66 3.84
N LEU A 74 2.76 -2.81 3.10
CA LEU A 74 3.82 -3.26 2.18
C LEU A 74 5.08 -3.75 2.87
N SER A 75 5.26 -3.44 4.16
CA SER A 75 6.35 -3.96 4.99
C SER A 75 6.03 -5.29 5.64
N LEU A 76 4.75 -5.69 5.67
CA LEU A 76 4.32 -6.95 6.27
C LEU A 76 4.70 -8.13 5.35
N PRO A 77 5.18 -9.25 5.92
CA PRO A 77 5.44 -10.45 5.15
C PRO A 77 4.13 -11.01 4.61
N ALA A 78 4.09 -11.28 3.31
CA ALA A 78 2.87 -11.74 2.63
C ALA A 78 2.45 -13.19 2.96
N SER A 79 3.27 -13.96 3.72
CA SER A 79 2.96 -15.36 4.03
C SER A 79 3.43 -15.79 5.41
N ALA A 80 2.71 -16.76 6.00
CA ALA A 80 3.04 -17.38 7.27
C ALA A 80 4.48 -17.95 7.27
N THR A 81 4.89 -18.61 6.19
CA THR A 81 6.27 -19.10 6.03
C THR A 81 7.32 -17.99 6.03
N SER A 82 6.98 -16.81 5.50
CA SER A 82 7.88 -15.65 5.56
C SER A 82 7.97 -15.09 6.98
N MET A 83 6.86 -15.10 7.73
CA MET A 83 6.84 -14.73 9.15
C MET A 83 7.63 -15.73 10.02
N GLU A 84 7.42 -17.03 9.83
CA GLU A 84 8.16 -18.09 10.52
C GLU A 84 9.67 -17.99 10.29
N ARG A 85 10.10 -17.65 9.07
CA ARG A 85 11.51 -17.41 8.76
C ARG A 85 12.07 -16.20 9.53
N ILE A 86 11.27 -15.15 9.71
CA ILE A 86 11.67 -13.98 10.52
C ILE A 86 11.82 -14.39 11.99
N PHE A 87 10.82 -15.06 12.58
CA PHE A 87 10.91 -15.52 13.97
C PHE A 87 12.07 -16.50 14.21
N SER A 88 12.30 -17.41 13.25
CA SER A 88 13.45 -18.33 13.26
C SER A 88 14.79 -17.60 13.22
N ASN A 89 14.89 -16.49 12.46
CA ASN A 89 16.09 -15.66 12.41
C ASN A 89 16.37 -14.90 13.72
N PHE A 90 15.33 -14.64 14.52
CA PHE A 90 15.47 -14.04 15.85
C PHE A 90 15.66 -15.08 16.97
N GLY A 91 15.76 -16.37 16.64
CA GLY A 91 15.98 -17.44 17.62
C GLY A 91 14.78 -17.73 18.52
N LEU A 92 13.60 -17.20 18.20
CA LEU A 92 12.35 -17.55 18.86
C LEU A 92 11.89 -18.89 18.29
N LYS A 93 12.18 -19.97 19.03
CA LYS A 93 11.59 -21.30 18.81
C LYS A 93 10.41 -21.51 19.73
#